data_AF-A0A813GA81-F1
#
_entry.id   AF-A0A813GA81-F1
#
_cell.length_a   1.000
_cell.length_b   1.000
_cell.length_c   1.000
_cell.angle_alpha   90.00
_cell.angle_beta   90.00
_cell.angle_gamma   90.00
#
_symmetry.space_group_name_H-M   'P 1'
#
loop_
_entity.id
_entity.type
_entity.pdbx_description
1 polymer ?
#
loop_
_entity_poly.entity_id
_entity_poly.type
_entity_poly.pdbx_seq_one_letter_code
_entity_poly.pdbx_strand_id
1 'polypeptide(L)'
;MSSTLRLSCLAILFCTTLAKEASFLVQQLNSVSDTHTSVMGGALNTCSKPGMALTGFTRDGHCQEVGGDDAGSHHICIQMKPDFCTVTGQPDWCSEKAGCMGQSGECPIGNWCVCQWAFARYIEMAGGCDSIVDLVCDATNMAAFTAYKTSTEPSHKVALACIQKKCGL
;
A
#
# COMPACT_ATOMS: atom_id res chain seq x y z
N MET A 1 -11.85 33.02 -67.38
CA MET A 1 -10.74 32.24 -66.79
C MET A 1 -10.43 32.81 -65.42
N SER A 2 -10.45 31.95 -64.37
CA SER A 2 -9.96 32.12 -62.98
C SER A 2 -10.45 33.36 -62.20
N SER A 3 -11.24 33.30 -61.11
CA SER A 3 -11.20 32.48 -59.89
C SER A 3 -9.86 32.51 -59.16
N THR A 4 -9.79 33.22 -58.02
CA THR A 4 -9.12 32.73 -56.80
C THR A 4 -9.64 33.44 -55.54
N LEU A 5 -10.30 32.61 -54.74
CA LEU A 5 -10.65 32.67 -53.32
C LEU A 5 -9.44 33.03 -52.44
N ARG A 6 -9.60 33.89 -51.42
CA ARG A 6 -8.69 33.96 -50.26
C ARG A 6 -9.46 33.58 -49.00
N LEU A 7 -9.25 32.33 -48.59
CA LEU A 7 -9.72 31.72 -47.37
C LEU A 7 -8.48 31.43 -46.52
N SER A 8 -8.37 31.97 -45.30
CA SER A 8 -7.63 31.36 -44.17
C SER A 8 -7.45 32.34 -43.00
N CYS A 9 -8.44 32.37 -42.09
CA CYS A 9 -8.25 32.85 -40.72
C CYS A 9 -8.87 31.85 -39.72
N LEU A 10 -8.67 30.55 -39.96
CA LEU A 10 -9.20 29.46 -39.13
C LEU A 10 -8.13 28.47 -38.64
N ALA A 11 -6.84 28.84 -38.71
CA ALA A 11 -5.76 27.92 -38.37
C ALA A 11 -5.23 28.05 -36.93
N ILE A 12 -5.68 29.03 -36.13
CA ILE A 12 -5.09 29.29 -34.80
C ILE A 12 -5.87 28.64 -33.66
N LEU A 13 -7.18 28.31 -33.83
CA LEU A 13 -7.98 27.73 -32.75
C LEU A 13 -7.83 26.20 -32.56
N PHE A 14 -7.18 25.49 -33.50
CA PHE A 14 -7.05 24.02 -33.45
C PHE A 14 -5.76 23.51 -32.79
N CYS A 15 -4.84 24.39 -32.40
CA CYS A 15 -3.54 23.97 -31.86
C CYS A 15 -3.55 23.71 -30.34
N THR A 16 -4.54 24.22 -29.60
CA THR A 16 -4.59 24.10 -28.12
C THR A 16 -5.35 22.88 -27.61
N THR A 17 -6.11 22.19 -28.46
CA THR A 17 -6.90 21.01 -28.07
C THR A 17 -6.06 19.72 -28.02
N LEU A 18 -5.08 19.58 -28.93
CA LEU A 18 -4.23 18.38 -29.01
C LEU A 18 -3.30 18.19 -27.80
N ALA A 19 -2.79 19.28 -27.21
CA ALA A 19 -1.94 19.21 -26.02
C ALA A 19 -2.70 18.82 -24.74
N LYS A 20 -4.02 19.10 -24.68
CA LYS A 20 -4.86 18.80 -23.51
C LYS A 20 -5.21 17.31 -23.43
N GLU A 21 -5.38 16.63 -24.56
CA GLU A 21 -5.74 15.21 -24.60
C GLU A 21 -4.55 14.29 -24.25
N ALA A 22 -3.33 14.67 -24.63
CA ALA A 22 -2.12 13.93 -24.24
C ALA A 22 -1.88 13.97 -22.71
N SER A 23 -2.25 15.07 -22.04
CA SER A 23 -2.10 15.19 -20.58
C SER A 23 -3.05 14.27 -19.81
N PHE A 24 -4.23 13.99 -20.36
CA PHE A 24 -5.24 13.14 -19.70
C PHE A 24 -4.86 11.65 -19.75
N LEU A 25 -4.26 11.20 -20.87
CA LEU A 25 -3.77 9.83 -21.04
C LEU A 25 -2.53 9.54 -20.16
N VAL A 26 -1.65 10.52 -19.98
CA VAL A 26 -0.51 10.39 -19.05
C VAL A 26 -0.97 10.34 -17.58
N GLN A 27 -2.07 11.04 -17.24
CA GLN A 27 -2.64 10.99 -15.89
C GLN A 27 -3.18 9.60 -15.53
N GLN A 28 -3.78 8.87 -16.48
CA GLN A 28 -4.35 7.54 -16.24
C GLN A 28 -3.29 6.43 -16.08
N LEU A 29 -2.09 6.60 -16.64
CA LEU A 29 -0.98 5.65 -16.48
C LEU A 29 -0.23 5.82 -15.15
N ASN A 30 -0.34 6.98 -14.50
CA ASN A 30 0.20 7.21 -13.15
C ASN A 30 -0.72 6.70 -12.03
N SER A 31 -1.91 6.19 -12.38
CA SER A 31 -2.83 5.51 -11.46
C SER A 31 -2.72 3.99 -11.56
N VAL A 32 -1.57 3.46 -12.01
CA VAL A 32 -1.24 2.06 -11.68
C VAL A 32 -1.17 2.03 -10.16
N SER A 33 -2.24 1.55 -9.55
CA SER A 33 -2.29 1.19 -8.14
C SER A 33 -0.95 0.56 -7.78
N ASP A 34 -0.31 1.06 -6.72
CA ASP A 34 1.02 0.67 -6.22
C ASP A 34 1.04 -0.78 -5.69
N THR A 35 0.36 -1.69 -6.37
CA THR A 35 0.16 -3.11 -6.10
C THR A 35 1.46 -3.84 -5.74
N HIS A 36 2.58 -3.50 -6.38
CA HIS A 36 3.85 -4.22 -6.23
C HIS A 36 5.05 -3.32 -5.90
N THR A 37 4.81 -2.11 -5.39
CA THR A 37 5.86 -1.18 -4.99
C THR A 37 5.92 -1.11 -3.46
N SER A 38 7.11 -1.25 -2.87
CA SER A 38 7.28 -1.04 -1.43
C SER A 38 7.43 0.44 -1.09
N VAL A 39 7.28 0.80 0.19
CA VAL A 39 7.50 2.19 0.66
C VAL A 39 8.95 2.67 0.43
N MET A 40 9.87 1.75 0.17
CA MET A 40 11.25 2.05 -0.23
C MET A 40 11.38 2.44 -1.72
N GLY A 41 10.29 2.43 -2.49
CA GLY A 41 10.26 2.79 -3.92
C GLY A 41 10.76 1.69 -4.86
N GLY A 42 11.15 0.53 -4.34
CA GLY A 42 11.54 -0.66 -5.11
C GLY A 42 10.43 -1.70 -5.23
N ALA A 43 10.77 -2.87 -5.76
CA ALA A 43 9.86 -4.01 -5.80
C ALA A 43 9.37 -4.39 -4.39
N LEU A 44 8.11 -4.81 -4.29
CA LEU A 44 7.51 -5.30 -3.05
C LEU A 44 8.06 -6.70 -2.73
N ASN A 45 8.84 -6.81 -1.65
CA ASN A 45 9.38 -8.08 -1.19
C ASN A 45 8.34 -8.90 -0.41
N THR A 46 8.63 -10.20 -0.24
CA THR A 46 7.83 -11.09 0.61
C THR A 46 7.88 -10.63 2.07
N CYS A 47 6.71 -10.56 2.70
CA CYS A 47 6.56 -10.24 4.12
C CYS A 47 6.89 -11.45 5.00
N SER A 48 6.18 -12.56 4.83
CA SER A 48 6.51 -13.84 5.48
C SER A 48 7.81 -14.42 4.93
N LYS A 49 8.56 -15.14 5.78
CA LYS A 49 9.82 -15.82 5.42
C LYS A 49 9.68 -17.34 5.59
N PRO A 50 10.60 -18.15 5.01
CA PRO A 50 10.59 -19.60 5.24
C PRO A 50 10.54 -19.95 6.74
N GLY A 51 9.65 -20.88 7.10
CA GLY A 51 9.40 -21.25 8.50
C GLY A 51 8.32 -20.42 9.21
N MET A 52 7.79 -19.37 8.57
CA MET A 52 6.63 -18.62 9.04
C MET A 52 5.34 -19.06 8.33
N ALA A 53 4.20 -18.77 8.94
CA ALA A 53 2.91 -18.83 8.25
C ALA A 53 2.89 -17.92 7.01
N LEU A 54 2.27 -18.40 5.94
CA LEU A 54 2.12 -17.68 4.68
C LEU A 54 1.10 -16.55 4.84
N THR A 55 1.54 -15.32 4.64
CA THR A 55 0.73 -14.11 4.83
C THR A 55 0.20 -13.54 3.51
N GLY A 56 -0.39 -12.33 3.55
CA GLY A 56 -0.99 -11.64 2.42
C GLY A 56 -2.47 -12.00 2.24
N PHE A 57 -3.26 -11.06 1.73
CA PHE A 57 -4.71 -11.26 1.50
C PHE A 57 -4.98 -12.50 0.63
N THR A 58 -4.20 -12.65 -0.45
CA THR A 58 -4.20 -13.78 -1.39
C THR A 58 -3.40 -15.00 -0.93
N ARG A 59 -2.77 -14.93 0.25
CA ARG A 59 -1.85 -15.96 0.77
C ARG A 59 -0.71 -16.28 -0.19
N ASP A 60 -0.07 -15.25 -0.75
CA ASP A 60 1.12 -15.36 -1.61
C ASP A 60 2.41 -14.82 -0.94
N GLY A 61 2.31 -14.41 0.32
CA GLY A 61 3.41 -13.87 1.10
C GLY A 61 3.68 -12.38 0.91
N HIS A 62 2.91 -11.66 0.08
CA HIS A 62 3.09 -10.23 -0.18
C HIS A 62 1.94 -9.40 0.40
N CYS A 63 2.25 -8.17 0.81
CA CYS A 63 1.26 -7.20 1.27
C CYS A 63 0.72 -6.36 0.11
N GLN A 64 0.37 -7.01 -1.00
CA GLN A 64 0.00 -6.36 -2.25
C GLN A 64 -1.47 -5.91 -2.25
N GLU A 65 -1.75 -4.85 -3.01
CA GLU A 65 -3.13 -4.45 -3.33
C GLU A 65 -3.71 -5.39 -4.40
N VAL A 66 -4.93 -5.87 -4.18
CA VAL A 66 -5.62 -6.83 -5.06
C VAL A 66 -7.00 -6.30 -5.42
N GLY A 67 -7.06 -5.55 -6.53
CA GLY A 67 -8.30 -5.20 -7.21
C GLY A 67 -9.34 -4.41 -6.39
N GLY A 68 -9.00 -3.88 -5.21
CA GLY A 68 -9.95 -3.28 -4.29
C GLY A 68 -10.84 -4.27 -3.53
N ASP A 69 -10.65 -5.58 -3.69
CA ASP A 69 -11.39 -6.63 -2.98
C ASP A 69 -10.93 -6.77 -1.53
N ASP A 70 -9.71 -6.31 -1.24
CA ASP A 70 -9.18 -6.25 0.12
C ASP A 70 -9.69 -5.02 0.86
N ALA A 71 -10.90 -5.12 1.42
CA ALA A 71 -11.52 -4.06 2.21
C ALA A 71 -10.68 -3.63 3.44
N GLY A 72 -9.78 -4.49 3.92
CA GLY A 72 -8.86 -4.18 5.01
C GLY A 72 -7.58 -3.48 4.55
N SER A 73 -7.25 -3.59 3.26
CA SER A 73 -6.00 -3.14 2.66
C SER A 73 -4.79 -3.63 3.46
N HIS A 74 -4.52 -4.93 3.44
CA HIS A 74 -3.44 -5.62 4.15
C HIS A 74 -2.06 -5.28 3.55
N HIS A 75 -1.71 -4.01 3.60
CA HIS A 75 -0.55 -3.41 2.93
C HIS A 75 0.66 -3.22 3.85
N ILE A 76 0.49 -3.38 5.16
CA ILE A 76 1.55 -3.13 6.14
C ILE A 76 2.17 -4.46 6.57
N CYS A 77 3.47 -4.65 6.34
CA CYS A 77 4.18 -5.81 6.85
C CYS A 77 4.81 -5.50 8.22
N ILE A 78 4.36 -6.21 9.25
CA ILE A 78 4.94 -6.13 10.60
C ILE A 78 5.44 -7.48 11.07
N GLN A 79 6.45 -7.50 11.95
CA GLN A 79 6.68 -8.67 12.80
C GLN A 79 5.55 -8.77 13.81
N MET A 80 4.81 -9.88 13.85
CA MET A 80 3.64 -10.00 14.72
C MET A 80 4.02 -9.99 16.19
N LYS A 81 3.21 -9.30 17.00
CA LYS A 81 3.30 -9.28 18.46
C LYS A 81 2.06 -9.93 19.08
N PRO A 82 2.18 -10.63 20.22
CA PRO A 82 1.04 -11.27 20.86
C PRO A 82 -0.09 -10.32 21.27
N ASP A 83 0.23 -9.04 21.55
CA ASP A 83 -0.76 -8.05 21.98
C ASP A 83 -1.51 -7.37 20.83
N PHE A 84 -1.08 -7.56 19.57
CA PHE A 84 -1.64 -6.85 18.42
C PHE A 84 -3.16 -7.03 18.31
N CYS A 85 -3.64 -8.27 18.37
CA CYS A 85 -5.05 -8.58 18.27
C CYS A 85 -5.85 -7.97 19.43
N THR A 86 -5.36 -8.08 20.67
CA THR A 86 -6.00 -7.49 21.84
C THR A 86 -6.06 -5.96 21.76
N VAL A 87 -4.96 -5.31 21.40
CA VAL A 87 -4.87 -3.84 21.31
C VAL A 87 -5.76 -3.30 20.18
N THR A 88 -5.83 -4.00 19.05
CA THR A 88 -6.65 -3.60 17.91
C THR A 88 -8.13 -4.00 18.06
N GLY A 89 -8.47 -4.85 19.02
CA GLY A 89 -9.84 -5.31 19.28
C GLY A 89 -10.31 -6.42 18.32
N GLN A 90 -9.37 -7.21 17.80
CA GLN A 90 -9.63 -8.33 16.90
C GLN A 90 -9.67 -9.66 17.67
N PRO A 91 -10.31 -10.71 17.13
CA PRO A 91 -10.13 -12.08 17.62
C PRO A 91 -8.65 -12.45 17.66
N ASP A 92 -8.23 -13.35 18.56
CA ASP A 92 -6.82 -13.73 18.76
C ASP A 92 -6.29 -14.67 17.67
N TRP A 93 -6.37 -14.25 16.42
CA TRP A 93 -5.73 -14.94 15.29
C TRP A 93 -4.20 -14.76 15.32
N CYS A 94 -3.69 -13.74 16.02
CA CYS A 94 -2.26 -13.42 16.13
C CYS A 94 -1.44 -14.56 16.76
N SER A 95 -2.07 -15.36 17.61
CA SER A 95 -1.46 -16.48 18.34
C SER A 95 -1.67 -17.84 17.66
N GLU A 96 -2.47 -17.88 16.59
CA GLU A 96 -2.78 -19.10 15.85
C GLU A 96 -1.62 -19.51 14.93
N LYS A 97 -1.71 -20.73 14.38
CA LYS A 97 -0.85 -21.17 13.28
C LYS A 97 -1.63 -21.12 11.97
N ALA A 98 -0.91 -20.99 10.88
CA ALA A 98 -1.48 -21.07 9.53
C ALA A 98 -0.52 -21.81 8.60
N GLY A 99 -0.97 -22.10 7.38
CA GLY A 99 -0.18 -22.85 6.39
C GLY A 99 1.22 -22.29 6.21
N CYS A 100 2.24 -23.14 6.30
CA CYS A 100 3.64 -22.74 6.18
C CYS A 100 3.95 -22.16 4.79
N MET A 101 4.82 -21.13 4.76
CA MET A 101 5.41 -20.68 3.51
C MET A 101 6.38 -21.74 2.96
N GLY A 102 6.12 -22.21 1.74
CA GLY A 102 7.04 -23.06 0.97
C GLY A 102 7.11 -24.53 1.40
N GLN A 103 6.26 -24.99 2.32
CA GLN A 103 6.20 -26.39 2.76
C GLN A 103 4.81 -26.75 3.28
N SER A 104 4.55 -28.05 3.42
CA SER A 104 3.31 -28.54 4.05
C SER A 104 3.33 -28.35 5.57
N GLY A 105 2.13 -28.29 6.16
CA GLY A 105 1.95 -28.14 7.60
C GLY A 105 1.64 -26.72 8.05
N GLU A 106 1.60 -26.52 9.36
CA GLU A 106 1.26 -25.25 9.99
C GLU A 106 2.46 -24.64 10.71
N CYS A 107 2.70 -23.36 10.45
CA CYS A 107 3.78 -22.58 11.01
C CYS A 107 3.21 -21.47 11.92
N PRO A 108 3.96 -21.03 12.94
CA PRO A 108 3.57 -19.86 13.71
C PRO A 108 3.55 -18.61 12.83
N ILE A 109 2.69 -17.65 13.18
CA ILE A 109 2.73 -16.32 12.60
C ILE A 109 4.04 -15.64 13.04
N GLY A 110 4.86 -15.28 12.05
CA GLY A 110 6.06 -14.47 12.24
C GLY A 110 5.77 -13.06 11.75
N ASN A 111 6.18 -12.75 10.53
CA ASN A 111 5.73 -11.52 9.86
C ASN A 111 4.33 -11.69 9.28
N TRP A 112 3.53 -10.63 9.32
CA TRP A 112 2.18 -10.65 8.80
C TRP A 112 1.78 -9.32 8.14
N CYS A 113 1.05 -9.42 7.03
CA CYS A 113 0.40 -8.30 6.37
C CYS A 113 -0.87 -7.93 7.15
N VAL A 114 -0.89 -6.75 7.74
CA VAL A 114 -2.03 -6.24 8.53
C VAL A 114 -2.73 -5.10 7.81
N CYS A 115 -4.03 -4.96 8.11
CA CYS A 115 -4.86 -3.87 7.63
C CYS A 115 -4.27 -2.51 7.99
N GLN A 116 -4.45 -1.52 7.11
CA GLN A 116 -4.04 -0.14 7.38
C GLN A 116 -4.68 0.41 8.67
N TRP A 117 -6.00 0.26 8.82
CA TRP A 117 -6.70 0.73 10.02
C TRP A 117 -6.17 0.09 11.30
N ALA A 118 -5.81 -1.20 11.25
CA ALA A 118 -5.33 -1.95 12.41
C ALA A 118 -3.94 -1.47 12.81
N PHE A 119 -3.06 -1.18 11.84
CA PHE A 119 -1.76 -0.59 12.10
C PHE A 119 -1.87 0.81 12.74
N ALA A 120 -2.71 1.69 12.19
CA ALA A 120 -2.92 3.03 12.75
C ALA A 120 -3.45 2.96 14.20
N ARG A 121 -4.46 2.11 14.43
CA ARG A 121 -5.01 1.87 15.77
C ARG A 121 -3.98 1.29 16.73
N TYR A 122 -3.15 0.35 16.26
CA TYR A 122 -2.12 -0.27 17.10
C TYR A 122 -1.10 0.76 17.58
N ILE A 123 -0.63 1.66 16.70
CA ILE A 123 0.28 2.74 17.09
C ILE A 123 -0.36 3.67 18.14
N GLU A 124 -1.60 4.09 17.90
CA GLU A 124 -2.33 4.98 18.80
C GLU A 124 -2.48 4.37 20.20
N MET A 125 -2.86 3.10 20.27
CA MET A 125 -3.19 2.42 21.52
C MET A 125 -1.96 1.84 22.24
N ALA A 126 -0.89 1.51 21.53
CA ALA A 126 0.34 0.97 22.12
C ALA A 126 1.24 2.06 22.78
N GLY A 127 0.90 3.34 22.62
CA GLY A 127 1.68 4.46 23.16
C GLY A 127 2.65 5.09 22.16
N GLY A 128 2.42 4.90 20.86
CA GLY A 128 3.16 5.57 19.78
C GLY A 128 4.08 4.64 18.98
N CYS A 129 4.76 5.24 17.99
CA CYS A 129 5.56 4.50 17.00
C CYS A 129 6.71 3.67 17.59
N ASP A 130 7.22 4.06 18.76
CA ASP A 130 8.32 3.35 19.42
C ASP A 130 7.84 2.13 20.22
N SER A 131 6.54 2.04 20.51
CA SER A 131 5.94 0.92 21.24
C SER A 131 5.56 -0.26 20.35
N ILE A 132 5.47 -0.02 19.03
CA ILE A 132 5.14 -1.05 18.06
C ILE A 132 6.38 -1.85 17.61
N VAL A 133 6.11 -3.03 17.09
CA VAL A 133 7.04 -3.98 16.46
C VAL A 133 7.82 -3.40 15.27
N ASP A 134 8.77 -4.20 14.80
CA ASP A 134 9.54 -3.93 13.60
C ASP A 134 8.63 -3.92 12.36
N LEU A 135 8.63 -2.77 11.68
CA LEU A 135 8.03 -2.57 10.37
C LEU A 135 9.02 -3.08 9.31
N VAL A 136 8.56 -3.96 8.42
CA VAL A 136 9.39 -4.47 7.32
C VAL A 136 9.17 -3.58 6.12
N CYS A 137 10.04 -2.58 5.97
CA CYS A 137 9.85 -1.47 5.02
C CYS A 137 9.81 -1.90 3.54
N ASP A 138 10.68 -2.81 3.13
CA ASP A 138 10.72 -3.32 1.74
C ASP A 138 9.59 -4.31 1.40
N ALA A 139 8.84 -4.77 2.41
CA ALA A 139 7.63 -5.59 2.26
C ALA A 139 6.33 -4.84 2.61
N THR A 140 6.42 -3.56 2.98
CA THR A 140 5.25 -2.70 3.24
C THR A 140 4.93 -1.94 1.96
N ASN A 141 3.69 -2.05 1.50
CA ASN A 141 3.27 -1.57 0.20
C ASN A 141 3.04 -0.04 0.19
N MET A 142 3.47 0.61 -0.89
CA MET A 142 3.40 2.07 -1.09
C MET A 142 1.96 2.62 -1.07
N ALA A 143 0.96 1.80 -1.42
CA ALA A 143 -0.45 2.16 -1.32
C ALA A 143 -0.84 2.59 0.11
N ALA A 144 -0.26 1.99 1.16
CA ALA A 144 -0.51 2.45 2.53
C ALA A 144 0.09 3.85 2.81
N PHE A 145 1.30 4.10 2.32
CA PHE A 145 1.93 5.42 2.45
C PHE A 145 1.12 6.49 1.71
N THR A 146 0.70 6.19 0.48
CA THR A 146 -0.16 7.06 -0.32
C THR A 146 -1.50 7.32 0.38
N ALA A 147 -2.15 6.29 0.91
CA ALA A 147 -3.42 6.41 1.63
C ALA A 147 -3.30 7.31 2.89
N TYR A 148 -2.28 7.11 3.72
CA TYR A 148 -2.08 7.95 4.91
C TYR A 148 -1.68 9.39 4.57
N LYS A 149 -0.90 9.58 3.49
CA LYS A 149 -0.52 10.90 3.01
C LYS A 149 -1.73 11.72 2.57
N THR A 150 -2.69 11.11 1.88
CA THR A 150 -3.90 11.80 1.38
C THR A 150 -5.02 11.89 2.41
N SER A 151 -5.03 11.05 3.44
CA SER A 151 -6.06 11.08 4.48
C SER A 151 -6.03 12.35 5.34
N THR A 152 -7.16 12.74 5.93
CA THR A 152 -7.27 13.83 6.91
C THR A 152 -7.30 13.33 8.37
N GLU A 153 -7.37 12.02 8.59
CA GLU A 153 -7.50 11.43 9.93
C GLU A 153 -6.19 11.61 10.74
N PRO A 154 -6.26 12.11 12.00
CA PRO A 154 -5.07 12.29 12.83
C PRO A 154 -4.28 10.99 13.06
N SER A 155 -4.96 9.87 13.27
CA SER A 155 -4.33 8.56 13.47
C SER A 155 -3.53 8.11 12.23
N HIS A 156 -4.01 8.44 11.02
CA HIS A 156 -3.28 8.17 9.79
C HIS A 156 -2.04 9.05 9.64
N LYS A 157 -2.08 10.30 10.11
CA LYS A 157 -0.87 11.16 10.15
C LYS A 157 0.20 10.60 11.08
N VAL A 158 -0.22 10.07 12.22
CA VAL A 158 0.69 9.37 13.15
C VAL A 158 1.25 8.10 12.51
N ALA A 159 0.43 7.31 11.82
CA ALA A 159 0.88 6.11 11.10
C ALA A 159 1.87 6.43 9.98
N LEU A 160 1.60 7.47 9.18
CA LEU A 160 2.53 7.96 8.15
C LEU A 160 3.88 8.36 8.75
N ALA A 161 3.85 9.19 9.80
CA ALA A 161 5.06 9.63 10.48
C ALA A 161 5.84 8.43 11.05
N CYS A 162 5.15 7.39 11.49
CA CYS A 162 5.79 6.17 11.96
C CYS A 162 6.51 5.41 10.84
N ILE A 163 5.86 5.24 9.67
CA ILE A 163 6.49 4.64 8.50
C ILE A 163 7.73 5.46 8.08
N GLN A 164 7.60 6.78 7.99
CA GLN A 164 8.72 7.67 7.66
C GLN A 164 9.89 7.50 8.63
N LYS A 165 9.61 7.52 9.94
CA LYS A 165 10.63 7.34 10.98
C LYS A 165 11.31 5.98 10.90
N LYS A 166 10.54 4.88 10.82
CA LYS A 166 11.07 3.51 10.83
C LYS A 166 11.81 3.15 9.54
N CYS A 167 11.41 3.74 8.41
CA CYS A 167 11.98 3.45 7.09
C CYS A 167 12.98 4.49 6.57
N GLY A 168 13.19 5.61 7.29
CA GLY A 168 14.12 6.65 6.89
C GLY A 168 13.68 7.44 5.65
N LEU A 169 12.39 7.75 5.56
CA LEU A 169 11.75 8.45 4.43
C LEU A 169 11.38 9.90 4.74
#